data_AF-A0AA88QKB6-F1
#
_entry.id   AF-A0AA88QKB6-F1
#
_cell.length_a   1.000
_cell.length_b   1.000
_cell.length_c   1.000
_cell.angle_alpha   90.00
_cell.angle_beta   90.00
_cell.angle_gamma   90.00
#
_symmetry.space_group_name_H-M   'P 1'
#
loop_
_entity.id
_entity.type
_entity.pdbx_description
1 polymer ?
#
loop_
_entity_poly.entity_id
_entity_poly.type
_entity_poly.pdbx_seq_one_letter_code
_entity_poly.pdbx_strand_id
1 'polypeptide(L)'
;LFNQDFSRLSNQISNKASHVSFLLLPTQLFIMISSLASLVNVPDSSDARVEQESQGEVQQPSRSRGEVWRLRTRKKSQNEVRRLRTEQESRGLEPNESHGGMVGSIVIGGGNVILWGVGLGFGLKEIDRGENYLNLIVHAIDISPEEEYDYIVVGGGTAGCPLAATLSSNYSVLLLERGGLPHEHPDVLSEEKYVANLYEANDRDSPAQPFTSEDGIPSARGRVLGGSSMINVGIYSRADGDFYARTGIKWDMGAVKKAYEWVEESVVFGTDKLTTWESSVRDALLESNIGPDNGFTLDHVVGAKVTGATFDQTGRRHGSVELLNKANPENLRVIVNATVQRLNFSSSESSGALGSPQLLLLSGVGPRPNLTSLNIPLVLDQPFIGQFMYDPPRSAINLVTPFPISGIGSHAVGISRDGFSINDVSGATPFYSPVSELFFPDPSPPINLSVATVVAKLTRTLSSGSLQLASATNISVNPSVRFNYFSNPEDLSRCSNMIRYVANMISTPSMEAYKFQGLKGEKSFLFVGTSLAENESDSGTLEVFCRKTLRTLYHYHGGCTVGKVVDGDLKAIGIKALRIVDGSTFPTSPGTNPQATLMMLGRYIGLKIMEERSA
;
A
#
# COMPACT_ATOMS: atom_id res chain seq x y z
N LEU A 1 -43.48 16.23 7.22
CA LEU A 1 -43.45 17.55 7.86
C LEU A 1 -42.04 17.77 8.38
N PHE A 2 -41.30 18.67 7.72
CA PHE A 2 -39.94 19.06 8.10
C PHE A 2 -39.97 20.16 9.18
N ASN A 3 -38.82 20.42 9.80
CA ASN A 3 -38.50 21.61 10.60
C ASN A 3 -39.35 21.87 11.87
N GLN A 4 -38.85 21.39 13.01
CA GLN A 4 -38.56 22.20 14.21
C GLN A 4 -37.87 21.34 15.28
N ASP A 5 -36.65 21.73 15.68
CA ASP A 5 -36.02 21.53 17.02
C ASP A 5 -34.47 21.58 17.01
N PHE A 6 -33.88 22.48 16.20
CA PHE A 6 -32.44 22.80 16.27
C PHE A 6 -32.13 24.10 17.05
N SER A 7 -33.13 24.74 17.66
CA SER A 7 -33.04 26.08 18.25
C SER A 7 -32.76 26.13 19.75
N ARG A 8 -32.46 24.99 20.41
CA ARG A 8 -32.39 24.91 21.88
C ARG A 8 -31.07 24.49 22.53
N LEU A 9 -30.04 24.08 21.78
CA LEU A 9 -28.77 23.62 22.37
C LEU A 9 -27.51 24.46 22.06
N SER A 10 -27.68 25.73 21.68
CA SER A 10 -26.56 26.68 21.50
C SER A 10 -26.42 27.72 22.62
N ASN A 11 -27.35 27.76 23.58
CA ASN A 11 -27.49 28.89 24.54
C ASN A 11 -27.09 28.57 26.00
N GLN A 12 -26.46 27.42 26.27
CA GLN A 12 -25.88 27.12 27.59
C GLN A 12 -24.54 26.39 27.44
N ILE A 13 -23.47 27.17 27.25
CA ILE A 13 -22.18 27.13 27.98
C ILE A 13 -21.34 28.30 27.44
N SER A 14 -21.63 29.48 27.97
CA SER A 14 -20.71 30.61 27.98
C SER A 14 -21.00 31.43 29.23
N ASN A 15 -20.14 31.31 30.24
CA ASN A 15 -20.04 32.26 31.34
C ASN A 15 -18.79 32.00 32.19
N LYS A 16 -18.04 33.08 32.49
CA LYS A 16 -16.76 33.16 33.23
C LYS A 16 -15.54 32.65 32.43
N ALA A 17 -14.44 33.38 32.30
CA ALA A 17 -14.11 34.77 32.67
C ALA A 17 -12.99 35.28 31.73
N SER A 18 -13.11 36.44 31.08
CA SER A 18 -12.55 37.73 31.53
C SER A 18 -11.00 37.82 31.58
N HIS A 19 -10.36 38.40 30.55
CA HIS A 19 -9.29 39.43 30.70
C HIS A 19 -8.87 40.08 29.35
N VAL A 20 -9.19 41.38 29.19
CA VAL A 20 -8.32 42.51 28.81
C VAL A 20 -7.59 42.56 27.43
N SER A 21 -8.16 43.38 26.53
CA SER A 21 -7.56 44.43 25.65
C SER A 21 -6.40 44.16 24.66
N PHE A 22 -6.59 44.47 23.35
CA PHE A 22 -6.23 45.78 22.74
C PHE A 22 -6.59 45.96 21.23
N LEU A 23 -7.12 47.15 20.89
CA LEU A 23 -7.14 47.92 19.61
C LEU A 23 -7.70 47.40 18.26
N LEU A 24 -7.91 48.38 17.35
CA LEU A 24 -8.81 48.37 16.18
C LEU A 24 -8.10 48.54 14.82
N LEU A 25 -8.73 47.92 13.81
CA LEU A 25 -8.95 48.34 12.40
C LEU A 25 -8.66 49.80 11.99
N PRO A 26 -8.28 50.06 10.71
CA PRO A 26 -9.21 49.98 9.55
C PRO A 26 -8.60 49.28 8.29
N THR A 27 -9.29 49.00 7.17
CA THR A 27 -10.47 49.66 6.57
C THR A 27 -11.25 48.70 5.63
N GLN A 28 -12.57 48.82 5.55
CA GLN A 28 -13.38 48.40 4.39
C GLN A 28 -13.83 49.65 3.61
N LEU A 29 -13.54 49.74 2.31
CA LEU A 29 -14.47 50.28 1.28
C LEU A 29 -13.87 50.16 -0.13
N PHE A 30 -14.56 49.46 -1.03
CA PHE A 30 -14.91 49.85 -2.42
C PHE A 30 -15.23 48.61 -3.26
N ILE A 31 -16.52 48.42 -3.55
CA ILE A 31 -17.05 47.54 -4.59
C ILE A 31 -17.86 48.42 -5.55
N MET A 32 -17.96 47.98 -6.81
CA MET A 32 -18.64 48.62 -7.97
C MET A 32 -17.83 49.69 -8.71
N ILE A 33 -17.29 49.30 -9.87
CA ILE A 33 -17.82 49.71 -11.18
C ILE A 33 -17.38 48.67 -12.25
N SER A 34 -18.13 48.61 -13.35
CA SER A 34 -17.88 47.91 -14.64
C SER A 34 -17.92 46.38 -14.68
N SER A 35 -19.12 45.86 -14.98
CA SER A 35 -19.29 44.72 -15.89
C SER A 35 -19.48 45.22 -17.32
N LEU A 36 -18.75 44.68 -18.32
CA LEU A 36 -19.28 44.27 -19.64
C LEU A 36 -18.18 43.88 -20.66
N ALA A 37 -18.53 42.89 -21.48
CA ALA A 37 -18.00 42.60 -22.82
C ALA A 37 -16.54 42.09 -23.01
N SER A 38 -16.44 40.76 -23.03
CA SER A 38 -16.11 39.95 -24.23
C SER A 38 -14.80 40.13 -25.04
N LEU A 39 -14.29 38.97 -25.48
CA LEU A 39 -13.51 38.72 -26.70
C LEU A 39 -12.07 39.29 -26.79
N VAL A 40 -11.12 38.51 -26.26
CA VAL A 40 -9.82 38.32 -26.94
C VAL A 40 -9.53 36.82 -27.00
N ASN A 41 -9.51 36.26 -28.22
CA ASN A 41 -8.94 34.93 -28.48
C ASN A 41 -7.43 34.96 -28.22
N VAL A 42 -6.90 33.92 -27.59
CA VAL A 42 -5.47 33.56 -27.68
C VAL A 42 -5.42 32.12 -28.23
N PRO A 43 -4.62 31.85 -29.28
CA PRO A 43 -4.91 30.75 -30.19
C PRO A 43 -4.38 29.38 -29.73
N ASP A 44 -5.00 28.34 -30.29
CA ASP A 44 -4.48 26.99 -30.39
C ASP A 44 -3.13 26.91 -31.15
N SER A 45 -2.52 25.72 -31.03
CA SER A 45 -1.37 25.19 -31.80
C SER A 45 0.05 25.57 -31.35
N SER A 46 0.83 24.53 -31.04
CA SER A 46 2.25 24.44 -31.36
C SER A 46 2.58 22.99 -31.71
N ASP A 47 3.01 22.76 -32.95
CA ASP A 47 3.50 21.48 -33.46
C ASP A 47 5.01 21.33 -33.20
N ALA A 48 5.49 20.08 -33.15
CA ALA A 48 6.86 19.77 -33.57
C ALA A 48 6.96 18.34 -34.11
N ARG A 49 7.64 18.18 -35.25
CA ARG A 49 7.98 16.89 -35.88
C ARG A 49 9.36 16.41 -35.45
N VAL A 50 9.60 15.11 -35.64
CA VAL A 50 10.92 14.48 -35.58
C VAL A 50 11.55 14.52 -36.98
N GLU A 51 12.79 15.00 -37.07
CA GLU A 51 13.72 14.64 -38.15
C GLU A 51 15.06 14.18 -37.54
N GLN A 52 15.77 13.33 -38.28
CA GLN A 52 17.01 12.69 -37.85
C GLN A 52 18.16 13.22 -38.71
N GLU A 53 19.09 13.95 -38.10
CA GLU A 53 20.38 14.28 -38.72
C GLU A 53 21.54 13.61 -37.98
N SER A 54 22.68 13.47 -38.67
CA SER A 54 23.82 12.66 -38.27
C SER A 54 25.13 13.45 -38.35
N GLN A 55 26.22 12.88 -37.81
CA GLN A 55 27.59 13.40 -37.68
C GLN A 55 27.84 14.26 -36.42
N GLY A 56 29.00 14.20 -35.75
CA GLY A 56 30.22 13.41 -35.98
C GLY A 56 31.12 13.34 -34.72
N GLU A 57 32.21 12.56 -34.77
CA GLU A 57 33.08 12.22 -33.62
C GLU A 57 33.96 13.36 -33.09
N VAL A 58 34.37 13.29 -31.80
CA VAL A 58 35.78 13.43 -31.31
C VAL A 58 35.89 12.76 -29.90
N GLN A 59 37.02 12.10 -29.60
CA GLN A 59 37.31 11.38 -28.34
C GLN A 59 38.21 12.18 -27.35
N GLN A 60 38.01 12.00 -26.02
CA GLN A 60 39.01 11.81 -24.93
C GLN A 60 38.36 11.92 -23.51
N PRO A 61 39.02 11.55 -22.39
CA PRO A 61 39.20 10.18 -21.88
C PRO A 61 38.34 9.88 -20.62
N SER A 62 38.37 8.62 -20.18
CA SER A 62 37.34 7.99 -19.32
C SER A 62 37.41 8.25 -17.81
N ARG A 63 36.25 8.56 -17.22
CA ARG A 63 35.77 7.93 -15.97
C ARG A 63 34.58 7.02 -16.34
N SER A 64 34.43 5.88 -15.68
CA SER A 64 33.33 4.92 -15.91
C SER A 64 31.98 5.52 -15.50
N ARG A 65 31.28 6.14 -16.46
CA ARG A 65 29.89 6.58 -16.29
C ARG A 65 28.97 5.37 -16.41
N GLY A 66 28.07 5.19 -15.43
CA GLY A 66 27.00 4.20 -15.50
C GLY A 66 25.89 4.60 -16.49
N GLU A 67 25.01 3.64 -16.77
CA GLU A 67 23.82 3.82 -17.62
C GLU A 67 22.82 4.82 -16.98
N VAL A 68 22.08 5.55 -17.82
CA VAL A 68 21.13 6.64 -17.43
C VAL A 68 19.76 6.38 -18.07
N TRP A 69 18.68 6.75 -17.38
CA TRP A 69 17.30 6.58 -17.84
C TRP A 69 16.70 7.87 -18.38
N ARG A 70 15.91 7.80 -19.47
CA ARG A 70 15.20 8.95 -20.03
C ARG A 70 13.69 8.82 -19.86
N LEU A 71 13.06 9.84 -19.26
CA LEU A 71 11.61 9.97 -19.26
C LEU A 71 11.16 10.50 -20.64
N ARG A 72 10.12 9.91 -21.23
CA ARG A 72 9.31 10.58 -22.27
C ARG A 72 7.87 10.74 -21.80
N THR A 73 7.36 11.97 -21.88
CA THR A 73 5.99 12.29 -21.50
C THR A 73 5.13 12.56 -22.73
N ARG A 74 3.82 12.25 -22.66
CA ARG A 74 2.87 12.52 -23.74
C ARG A 74 1.60 13.15 -23.17
N LYS A 75 1.40 14.44 -23.45
CA LYS A 75 0.12 15.12 -23.15
C LYS A 75 -1.01 14.46 -23.96
N LYS A 76 -2.16 14.22 -23.32
CA LYS A 76 -3.37 13.72 -24.00
C LYS A 76 -3.78 14.71 -25.10
N SER A 77 -4.21 14.21 -26.26
CA SER A 77 -4.69 15.11 -27.33
C SER A 77 -6.05 15.72 -26.98
N GLN A 78 -6.36 16.94 -27.47
CA GLN A 78 -7.69 17.54 -27.27
C GLN A 78 -8.83 16.63 -27.78
N ASN A 79 -8.60 15.88 -28.87
CA ASN A 79 -9.57 14.93 -29.41
C ASN A 79 -9.80 13.71 -28.50
N GLU A 80 -8.78 13.28 -27.76
CA GLU A 80 -8.85 12.19 -26.79
C GLU A 80 -9.52 12.64 -25.48
N VAL A 81 -9.25 13.89 -25.05
CA VAL A 81 -10.00 14.53 -23.95
C VAL A 81 -11.48 14.72 -24.33
N ARG A 82 -11.77 15.20 -25.55
CA ARG A 82 -13.15 15.26 -26.08
C ARG A 82 -13.80 13.89 -26.14
N ARG A 83 -13.12 12.87 -26.66
CA ARG A 83 -13.66 11.50 -26.74
C ARG A 83 -14.00 10.94 -25.36
N LEU A 84 -13.11 11.09 -24.37
CA LEU A 84 -13.37 10.69 -22.99
C LEU A 84 -14.56 11.44 -22.39
N ARG A 85 -14.70 12.74 -22.69
CA ARG A 85 -15.85 13.56 -22.30
C ARG A 85 -17.15 13.07 -22.96
N THR A 86 -17.15 12.74 -24.25
CA THR A 86 -18.32 12.16 -24.93
C THR A 86 -18.65 10.74 -24.42
N GLU A 87 -17.65 9.94 -24.03
CA GLU A 87 -17.82 8.64 -23.37
C GLU A 87 -18.34 8.77 -21.91
N GLN A 88 -18.16 9.92 -21.25
CA GLN A 88 -18.78 10.27 -19.97
C GLN A 88 -20.21 10.81 -20.14
N GLU A 89 -20.42 11.73 -21.07
CA GLU A 89 -21.73 12.34 -21.38
C GLU A 89 -22.74 11.28 -21.87
N SER A 90 -22.30 10.35 -22.74
CA SER A 90 -23.13 9.19 -23.17
C SER A 90 -23.42 8.16 -22.06
N ARG A 91 -22.80 8.30 -20.88
CA ARG A 91 -23.06 7.51 -19.67
C ARG A 91 -23.80 8.30 -18.58
N GLY A 92 -24.27 9.51 -18.88
CA GLY A 92 -25.10 10.31 -17.97
C GLY A 92 -24.34 10.95 -16.80
N LEU A 93 -23.06 11.28 -16.98
CA LEU A 93 -22.22 11.95 -15.97
C LEU A 93 -22.01 13.42 -16.32
N GLU A 94 -22.16 14.33 -15.35
CA GLU A 94 -21.78 15.74 -15.53
C GLU A 94 -20.25 15.90 -15.54
N PRO A 95 -19.70 16.84 -16.35
CA PRO A 95 -18.26 17.04 -16.49
C PRO A 95 -17.68 17.92 -15.38
N ASN A 96 -16.82 17.35 -14.52
CA ASN A 96 -16.00 18.13 -13.58
C ASN A 96 -14.76 18.72 -14.28
N GLU A 97 -14.66 20.05 -14.32
CA GLU A 97 -13.50 20.78 -14.84
C GLU A 97 -12.39 20.93 -13.77
N SER A 98 -11.49 19.94 -13.63
CA SER A 98 -10.30 20.09 -12.75
C SER A 98 -9.14 19.08 -12.90
N HIS A 99 -9.27 17.98 -13.65
CA HIS A 99 -8.32 16.85 -13.53
C HIS A 99 -7.41 16.62 -14.77
N GLY A 100 -6.31 17.37 -14.84
CA GLY A 100 -5.25 17.22 -15.84
C GLY A 100 -4.21 16.15 -15.49
N GLY A 101 -4.56 14.87 -15.58
CA GLY A 101 -3.63 13.75 -15.30
C GLY A 101 -2.58 13.50 -16.40
N MET A 102 -1.34 13.18 -16.01
CA MET A 102 -0.22 12.92 -16.92
C MET A 102 -0.16 11.46 -17.39
N VAL A 103 0.23 11.28 -18.66
CA VAL A 103 0.46 9.97 -19.30
C VAL A 103 1.88 9.93 -19.85
N GLY A 104 2.62 8.84 -19.60
CA GLY A 104 4.03 8.73 -19.99
C GLY A 104 4.49 7.31 -20.30
N SER A 105 5.60 7.23 -21.04
CA SER A 105 6.28 5.98 -21.41
C SER A 105 7.79 6.19 -21.31
N ILE A 106 8.47 5.43 -20.47
CA ILE A 106 9.91 5.60 -20.20
C ILE A 106 10.74 5.06 -21.37
N VAL A 107 11.89 5.66 -21.71
CA VAL A 107 12.77 5.23 -22.81
C VAL A 107 14.20 5.04 -22.34
N ILE A 108 14.87 4.00 -22.84
CA ILE A 108 16.30 3.76 -22.65
C ILE A 108 17.07 4.24 -23.90
N GLY A 109 18.13 5.02 -23.70
CA GLY A 109 19.04 5.49 -24.75
C GLY A 109 20.35 6.00 -24.16
N GLY A 110 21.45 5.95 -24.92
CA GLY A 110 22.78 6.36 -24.44
C GLY A 110 23.45 7.41 -25.34
N GLY A 111 24.26 8.30 -24.74
CA GLY A 111 25.14 9.26 -25.44
C GLY A 111 25.15 10.68 -24.84
N ASN A 112 26.36 11.23 -24.57
CA ASN A 112 26.65 12.51 -23.87
C ASN A 112 26.28 13.80 -24.69
N VAL A 113 26.19 15.05 -24.16
CA VAL A 113 27.30 15.98 -23.72
C VAL A 113 26.78 17.36 -23.15
N ILE A 114 27.23 17.79 -21.94
CA ILE A 114 27.66 19.15 -21.40
C ILE A 114 26.71 20.41 -21.53
N LEU A 115 26.45 21.32 -20.54
CA LEU A 115 27.34 22.27 -19.78
C LEU A 115 26.75 22.83 -18.43
N TRP A 116 27.58 23.58 -17.69
CA TRP A 116 27.52 24.05 -16.28
C TRP A 116 26.63 25.27 -15.91
N GLY A 117 26.31 25.44 -14.61
CA GLY A 117 25.87 26.70 -13.98
C GLY A 117 25.81 26.65 -12.44
N VAL A 118 26.41 27.62 -11.72
CA VAL A 118 26.50 27.68 -10.24
C VAL A 118 25.64 28.82 -9.68
N GLY A 119 24.96 28.62 -8.54
CA GLY A 119 24.24 29.68 -7.81
C GLY A 119 23.98 29.34 -6.34
N LEU A 120 24.67 30.02 -5.42
CA LEU A 120 24.49 29.91 -3.96
C LEU A 120 23.26 30.71 -3.47
N GLY A 121 22.56 30.21 -2.45
CA GLY A 121 21.49 30.94 -1.77
C GLY A 121 21.07 30.34 -0.43
N PHE A 122 21.73 30.73 0.67
CA PHE A 122 21.33 30.33 2.03
C PHE A 122 20.00 30.97 2.46
N GLY A 123 19.14 30.20 3.12
CA GLY A 123 17.91 30.70 3.76
C GLY A 123 17.43 29.76 4.87
N LEU A 124 17.93 29.95 6.09
CA LEU A 124 17.40 29.25 7.27
C LEU A 124 15.99 29.78 7.59
N LYS A 125 14.97 28.95 7.35
CA LYS A 125 13.65 29.06 7.98
C LYS A 125 13.51 27.94 9.00
N GLU A 126 12.91 28.25 10.14
CA GLU A 126 12.52 27.25 11.13
C GLU A 126 11.55 26.24 10.48
N ILE A 127 11.91 24.97 10.56
CA ILE A 127 11.23 23.89 9.86
C ILE A 127 10.06 23.41 10.72
N ASP A 128 8.85 23.66 10.22
CA ASP A 128 7.67 22.91 10.66
C ASP A 128 7.89 21.43 10.30
N ARG A 129 7.93 20.55 11.30
CA ARG A 129 8.46 19.19 11.14
C ARG A 129 7.49 18.22 10.47
N GLY A 130 6.28 18.65 10.12
CA GLY A 130 5.20 17.79 9.64
C GLY A 130 5.54 17.02 8.35
N GLU A 131 5.69 17.71 7.21
CA GLU A 131 5.62 17.08 5.89
C GLU A 131 6.61 17.69 4.89
N ASN A 132 7.90 17.69 5.22
CA ASN A 132 8.96 18.28 4.36
C ASN A 132 9.05 17.66 2.95
N TYR A 133 8.64 16.41 2.79
CA TYR A 133 8.57 15.72 1.50
C TYR A 133 7.66 16.42 0.47
N LEU A 134 6.76 17.31 0.91
CA LEU A 134 5.92 18.10 0.02
C LEU A 134 6.75 19.02 -0.89
N ASN A 135 7.93 19.46 -0.44
CA ASN A 135 8.86 20.26 -1.25
C ASN A 135 9.53 19.45 -2.38
N LEU A 136 9.40 18.11 -2.38
CA LEU A 136 9.90 17.22 -3.44
C LEU A 136 8.88 17.01 -4.57
N ILE A 137 7.62 17.42 -4.35
CA ILE A 137 6.54 17.23 -5.31
C ILE A 137 6.69 18.23 -6.45
N VAL A 138 6.66 17.73 -7.68
CA VAL A 138 6.74 18.52 -8.90
C VAL A 138 5.46 18.30 -9.70
N HIS A 139 4.79 19.38 -10.11
CA HIS A 139 3.62 19.24 -10.98
C HIS A 139 4.06 18.77 -12.36
N ALA A 140 3.31 17.84 -12.94
CA ALA A 140 3.56 17.28 -14.26
C ALA A 140 3.73 18.32 -15.40
N ILE A 141 3.22 19.54 -15.23
CA ILE A 141 3.38 20.63 -16.20
C ILE A 141 4.78 21.27 -16.19
N ASP A 142 5.54 21.12 -15.10
CA ASP A 142 6.84 21.77 -14.84
C ASP A 142 8.04 20.85 -15.19
N ILE A 143 7.77 19.78 -15.92
CA ILE A 143 8.75 18.77 -16.34
C ILE A 143 8.93 18.83 -17.85
N SER A 144 10.19 18.83 -18.28
CA SER A 144 10.52 18.88 -19.71
C SER A 144 10.08 17.59 -20.42
N PRO A 145 9.72 17.63 -21.72
CA PRO A 145 9.21 16.44 -22.43
C PRO A 145 10.18 15.26 -22.46
N GLU A 146 11.49 15.55 -22.44
CA GLU A 146 12.57 14.60 -22.18
C GLU A 146 13.43 15.13 -21.02
N GLU A 147 13.55 14.34 -19.95
CA GLU A 147 14.48 14.56 -18.84
C GLU A 147 15.22 13.24 -18.54
N GLU A 148 16.46 13.34 -18.07
CA GLU A 148 17.33 12.20 -17.77
C GLU A 148 17.64 12.11 -16.27
N TYR A 149 17.62 10.88 -15.75
CA TYR A 149 17.83 10.55 -14.34
C TYR A 149 18.71 9.30 -14.22
N ASP A 150 19.57 9.23 -13.19
CA ASP A 150 20.30 8.00 -12.87
C ASP A 150 19.34 6.85 -12.53
N TYR A 151 18.23 7.15 -11.86
CA TYR A 151 17.21 6.17 -11.47
C TYR A 151 15.79 6.72 -11.63
N ILE A 152 14.90 5.92 -12.22
CA ILE A 152 13.45 6.15 -12.19
C ILE A 152 12.81 5.05 -11.35
N VAL A 153 12.13 5.43 -10.27
CA VAL A 153 11.37 4.53 -9.40
C VAL A 153 9.90 4.62 -9.78
N VAL A 154 9.31 3.51 -10.21
CA VAL A 154 7.90 3.42 -10.63
C VAL A 154 7.07 2.83 -9.49
N GLY A 155 6.20 3.64 -8.90
CA GLY A 155 5.38 3.34 -7.74
C GLY A 155 5.94 3.97 -6.47
N GLY A 156 5.27 5.01 -5.96
CA GLY A 156 5.56 5.67 -4.69
C GLY A 156 4.98 4.89 -3.51
N GLY A 157 5.16 3.56 -3.49
CA GLY A 157 4.59 2.68 -2.48
C GLY A 157 5.54 2.32 -1.33
N THR A 158 5.12 1.35 -0.52
CA THR A 158 5.78 0.90 0.72
C THR A 158 7.30 0.65 0.60
N ALA A 159 7.76 0.09 -0.53
CA ALA A 159 9.18 -0.11 -0.82
C ALA A 159 9.78 0.99 -1.71
N GLY A 160 8.96 1.63 -2.56
CA GLY A 160 9.41 2.66 -3.52
C GLY A 160 9.87 3.95 -2.85
N CYS A 161 9.16 4.43 -1.83
CA CYS A 161 9.56 5.63 -1.08
C CYS A 161 10.94 5.49 -0.40
N PRO A 162 11.22 4.47 0.44
CA PRO A 162 12.54 4.32 1.04
C PRO A 162 13.65 3.99 0.03
N LEU A 163 13.33 3.33 -1.09
CA LEU A 163 14.28 3.13 -2.19
C LEU A 163 14.69 4.47 -2.83
N ALA A 164 13.72 5.29 -3.23
CA ALA A 164 13.95 6.59 -3.85
C ALA A 164 14.72 7.53 -2.91
N ALA A 165 14.30 7.62 -1.64
CA ALA A 165 14.99 8.40 -0.63
C ALA A 165 16.46 7.93 -0.45
N THR A 166 16.69 6.62 -0.40
CA THR A 166 18.05 6.07 -0.25
C THR A 166 18.94 6.40 -1.45
N LEU A 167 18.45 6.16 -2.68
CA LEU A 167 19.21 6.43 -3.92
C LEU A 167 19.51 7.93 -4.12
N SER A 168 18.59 8.81 -3.70
CA SER A 168 18.75 10.27 -3.81
C SER A 168 19.98 10.82 -3.09
N SER A 169 20.54 10.08 -2.13
CA SER A 169 21.75 10.48 -1.41
C SER A 169 22.90 10.86 -2.35
N ASN A 170 23.07 10.09 -3.43
CA ASN A 170 24.22 10.20 -4.36
C ASN A 170 23.84 10.39 -5.83
N TYR A 171 22.57 10.22 -6.21
CA TYR A 171 22.12 10.11 -7.60
C TYR A 171 20.86 10.92 -7.88
N SER A 172 20.67 11.31 -9.14
CA SER A 172 19.42 11.92 -9.60
C SER A 172 18.30 10.88 -9.68
N VAL A 173 17.19 11.12 -8.98
CA VAL A 173 16.08 10.17 -8.84
C VAL A 173 14.75 10.83 -9.20
N LEU A 174 13.97 10.14 -10.02
CA LEU A 174 12.57 10.44 -10.29
C LEU A 174 11.67 9.37 -9.67
N LEU A 175 10.73 9.78 -8.81
CA LEU A 175 9.68 8.90 -8.28
C LEU A 175 8.35 9.19 -8.95
N LEU A 176 7.70 8.16 -9.51
CA LEU A 176 6.43 8.26 -10.21
C LEU A 176 5.33 7.50 -9.44
N GLU A 177 4.31 8.19 -8.96
CA GLU A 177 3.13 7.61 -8.32
C GLU A 177 1.85 7.92 -9.10
N ARG A 178 0.99 6.90 -9.26
CA ARG A 178 -0.25 6.99 -10.05
C ARG A 178 -1.42 7.64 -9.28
N GLY A 179 -1.40 7.61 -7.95
CA GLY A 179 -2.37 8.26 -7.07
C GLY A 179 -1.94 9.66 -6.62
N GLY A 180 -2.83 10.30 -5.85
CA GLY A 180 -2.62 11.62 -5.25
C GLY A 180 -1.77 11.61 -3.97
N LEU A 181 -1.83 12.72 -3.24
CA LEU A 181 -1.13 12.95 -1.97
C LEU A 181 -2.01 12.53 -0.77
N PRO A 182 -1.44 12.01 0.33
CA PRO A 182 -2.21 11.62 1.52
C PRO A 182 -3.13 12.71 2.08
N HIS A 183 -2.70 13.98 2.08
CA HIS A 183 -3.51 15.09 2.59
C HIS A 183 -4.72 15.45 1.70
N GLU A 184 -4.75 14.99 0.44
CA GLU A 184 -5.92 15.09 -0.44
C GLU A 184 -7.03 14.10 -0.01
N HIS A 185 -6.69 13.13 0.86
CA HIS A 185 -7.60 12.11 1.39
C HIS A 185 -7.47 11.99 2.93
N PRO A 186 -7.94 12.96 3.74
CA PRO A 186 -7.65 13.03 5.18
C PRO A 186 -7.93 11.74 5.99
N ASP A 187 -8.90 10.93 5.56
CA ASP A 187 -9.20 9.63 6.18
C ASP A 187 -8.03 8.63 6.12
N VAL A 188 -7.07 8.75 5.20
CA VAL A 188 -5.85 7.92 5.21
C VAL A 188 -4.92 8.28 6.37
N LEU A 189 -5.04 9.49 6.94
CA LEU A 189 -4.17 9.98 8.01
C LEU A 189 -4.69 9.64 9.42
N SER A 190 -5.81 8.92 9.55
CA SER A 190 -6.44 8.62 10.84
C SER A 190 -6.63 7.11 11.06
N GLU A 191 -6.30 6.65 12.27
CA GLU A 191 -6.61 5.30 12.75
C GLU A 191 -8.11 5.01 12.73
N GLU A 192 -8.94 5.93 13.25
CA GLU A 192 -10.40 5.79 13.31
C GLU A 192 -11.07 5.62 11.95
N LYS A 193 -10.39 6.05 10.88
CA LYS A 193 -10.91 6.10 9.52
C LYS A 193 -10.36 5.01 8.60
N TYR A 194 -9.49 4.11 9.09
CA TYR A 194 -8.89 3.07 8.24
C TYR A 194 -9.96 2.20 7.52
N VAL A 195 -11.07 1.89 8.20
CA VAL A 195 -12.20 1.12 7.63
C VAL A 195 -12.90 1.89 6.51
N ALA A 196 -13.08 3.21 6.65
CA ALA A 196 -13.74 4.05 5.66
C ALA A 196 -12.98 4.05 4.33
N ASN A 197 -11.65 4.16 4.37
CA ASN A 197 -10.79 4.09 3.16
C ASN A 197 -11.00 2.82 2.33
N LEU A 198 -11.34 1.70 2.97
CA LEU A 198 -11.60 0.42 2.29
C LEU A 198 -13.08 0.26 1.88
N TYR A 199 -14.01 0.87 2.63
CA TYR A 199 -15.43 0.85 2.32
C TYR A 199 -15.80 1.79 1.15
N GLU A 200 -15.13 2.94 1.06
CA GLU A 200 -15.34 3.97 0.02
C GLU A 200 -14.39 3.80 -1.19
N ALA A 201 -13.61 2.72 -1.21
CA ALA A 201 -12.70 2.34 -2.27
C ALA A 201 -13.42 2.25 -3.62
N ASN A 202 -12.88 2.92 -4.64
CA ASN A 202 -13.49 3.07 -5.96
C ASN A 202 -12.44 3.07 -7.08
N ASP A 203 -12.82 2.78 -8.33
CA ASP A 203 -11.86 2.75 -9.45
C ASP A 203 -11.43 4.13 -9.98
N ARG A 204 -11.92 5.25 -9.43
CA ARG A 204 -11.70 6.61 -9.95
C ARG A 204 -10.52 7.33 -9.26
N ASP A 205 -10.76 7.84 -8.06
CA ASP A 205 -9.97 8.87 -7.38
C ASP A 205 -9.55 8.49 -5.95
N SER A 206 -10.28 7.59 -5.29
CA SER A 206 -9.98 7.12 -3.93
C SER A 206 -8.54 6.56 -3.75
N PRO A 207 -7.98 6.66 -2.54
CA PRO A 207 -6.63 6.19 -2.20
C PRO A 207 -6.48 4.67 -2.17
N ALA A 208 -7.60 3.93 -2.24
CA ALA A 208 -7.67 2.47 -2.34
C ALA A 208 -8.42 2.08 -3.61
N GLN A 209 -7.75 1.36 -4.52
CA GLN A 209 -8.40 0.77 -5.70
C GLN A 209 -8.94 -0.62 -5.34
N PRO A 210 -10.26 -0.86 -5.42
CA PRO A 210 -10.85 -2.17 -5.13
C PRO A 210 -10.59 -3.16 -6.27
N PHE A 211 -10.63 -4.45 -5.98
CA PHE A 211 -10.68 -5.53 -6.97
C PHE A 211 -11.27 -6.81 -6.36
N THR A 212 -11.78 -7.71 -7.17
CA THR A 212 -12.21 -9.05 -6.74
C THR A 212 -11.35 -10.09 -7.44
N SER A 213 -10.78 -11.02 -6.68
CA SER A 213 -10.04 -12.16 -7.24
C SER A 213 -10.97 -13.10 -8.01
N GLU A 214 -10.43 -13.90 -8.94
CA GLU A 214 -11.20 -14.94 -9.63
C GLU A 214 -11.69 -16.06 -8.70
N ASP A 215 -11.16 -16.13 -7.48
CA ASP A 215 -11.64 -16.98 -6.39
C ASP A 215 -12.92 -16.41 -5.71
N GLY A 216 -13.39 -15.23 -6.14
CA GLY A 216 -14.57 -14.54 -5.61
C GLY A 216 -14.31 -13.69 -4.36
N ILE A 217 -13.07 -13.60 -3.88
CA ILE A 217 -12.71 -12.84 -2.67
C ILE A 217 -12.48 -11.36 -3.02
N PRO A 218 -13.24 -10.40 -2.43
CA PRO A 218 -13.00 -8.96 -2.57
C PRO A 218 -11.70 -8.52 -1.87
N SER A 219 -11.04 -7.51 -2.43
CA SER A 219 -9.78 -6.96 -1.94
C SER A 219 -9.58 -5.52 -2.42
N ALA A 220 -8.47 -4.88 -2.02
CA ALA A 220 -8.10 -3.52 -2.42
C ALA A 220 -6.57 -3.35 -2.42
N ARG A 221 -6.07 -2.41 -3.23
CA ARG A 221 -4.65 -2.03 -3.32
C ARG A 221 -4.47 -0.51 -3.24
N GLY A 222 -3.35 -0.04 -2.70
CA GLY A 222 -3.03 1.39 -2.63
C GLY A 222 -3.01 2.09 -3.99
N ARG A 223 -3.44 3.36 -3.99
CA ARG A 223 -3.38 4.33 -5.08
C ARG A 223 -3.25 5.74 -4.49
N VAL A 224 -2.15 5.98 -3.79
CA VAL A 224 -1.80 7.23 -3.10
C VAL A 224 -0.28 7.19 -2.86
N LEU A 225 0.39 8.34 -2.71
CA LEU A 225 1.79 8.36 -2.29
C LEU A 225 1.95 7.75 -0.89
N GLY A 226 2.93 6.85 -0.74
CA GLY A 226 3.05 5.88 0.36
C GLY A 226 2.40 4.51 0.07
N GLY A 227 1.53 4.42 -0.95
CA GLY A 227 0.88 3.19 -1.39
C GLY A 227 0.08 2.50 -0.29
N SER A 228 0.12 1.17 -0.24
CA SER A 228 -0.68 0.38 0.71
C SER A 228 -0.34 0.62 2.19
N SER A 229 0.77 1.28 2.56
CA SER A 229 0.98 1.67 3.97
C SER A 229 0.00 2.74 4.45
N MET A 230 -0.58 3.53 3.53
CA MET A 230 -1.54 4.59 3.89
C MET A 230 -2.97 4.08 4.12
N ILE A 231 -3.28 2.83 3.75
CA ILE A 231 -4.65 2.28 3.84
C ILE A 231 -4.74 0.98 4.66
N ASN A 232 -3.66 0.58 5.33
CA ASN A 232 -3.61 -0.68 6.09
C ASN A 232 -4.03 -0.50 7.58
N VAL A 233 -3.96 -1.59 8.34
CA VAL A 233 -4.26 -1.63 9.79
C VAL A 233 -3.06 -1.25 10.69
N GLY A 234 -1.98 -0.69 10.14
CA GLY A 234 -0.87 -0.12 10.91
C GLY A 234 0.07 -1.09 11.65
N ILE A 235 -0.31 -2.34 11.89
CA ILE A 235 0.50 -3.33 12.64
C ILE A 235 1.91 -3.47 12.03
N TYR A 236 2.94 -3.28 12.86
CA TYR A 236 4.35 -3.38 12.48
C TYR A 236 5.01 -4.60 13.13
N SER A 237 5.59 -5.48 12.32
CA SER A 237 6.43 -6.60 12.78
C SER A 237 7.51 -6.85 11.75
N ARG A 238 8.77 -7.01 12.18
CA ARG A 238 9.88 -7.46 11.32
C ARG A 238 9.64 -8.87 10.81
N ALA A 239 10.45 -9.30 9.85
CA ALA A 239 10.29 -10.63 9.25
C ALA A 239 10.70 -11.77 10.20
N ASP A 240 10.07 -12.93 9.98
CA ASP A 240 10.48 -14.25 10.46
C ASP A 240 11.94 -14.55 10.07
N GLY A 241 12.71 -15.17 10.97
CA GLY A 241 14.07 -15.64 10.65
C GLY A 241 14.08 -16.61 9.46
N ASP A 242 13.07 -17.46 9.36
CA ASP A 242 12.90 -18.42 8.26
C ASP A 242 12.57 -17.75 6.92
N PHE A 243 12.06 -16.51 6.91
CA PHE A 243 11.81 -15.78 5.66
C PHE A 243 13.12 -15.54 4.90
N TYR A 244 14.15 -15.01 5.59
CA TYR A 244 15.45 -14.72 4.97
C TYR A 244 16.11 -15.96 4.37
N ALA A 245 15.98 -17.11 5.03
CA ALA A 245 16.49 -18.40 4.54
C ALA A 245 15.75 -18.91 3.28
N ARG A 246 14.51 -18.47 3.05
CA ARG A 246 13.62 -18.96 1.97
C ARG A 246 13.51 -18.01 0.78
N THR A 247 14.00 -16.77 0.85
CA THR A 247 13.88 -15.84 -0.29
C THR A 247 14.85 -16.12 -1.44
N GLY A 248 15.93 -16.87 -1.22
CA GLY A 248 17.00 -17.06 -2.20
C GLY A 248 17.95 -15.85 -2.34
N ILE A 249 17.76 -14.80 -1.53
CA ILE A 249 18.65 -13.63 -1.45
C ILE A 249 19.75 -13.91 -0.43
N LYS A 250 20.98 -13.48 -0.75
CA LYS A 250 22.07 -13.46 0.24
C LYS A 250 21.97 -12.16 1.05
N TRP A 251 21.46 -12.27 2.26
CA TRP A 251 21.23 -11.13 3.16
C TRP A 251 22.47 -10.80 4.00
N ASP A 252 22.90 -9.54 3.97
CA ASP A 252 23.69 -8.97 5.07
C ASP A 252 22.72 -8.61 6.21
N MET A 253 22.68 -9.43 7.25
CA MET A 253 21.78 -9.24 8.39
C MET A 253 22.12 -7.98 9.21
N GLY A 254 23.35 -7.48 9.15
CA GLY A 254 23.74 -6.20 9.76
C GLY A 254 23.17 -5.02 8.99
N ALA A 255 23.19 -5.06 7.66
CA ALA A 255 22.55 -4.06 6.81
C ALA A 255 21.00 -4.14 6.87
N VAL A 256 20.42 -5.34 6.93
CA VAL A 256 18.97 -5.55 7.18
C VAL A 256 18.54 -4.91 8.50
N LYS A 257 19.28 -5.16 9.59
CA LYS A 257 18.98 -4.57 10.91
C LYS A 257 19.01 -3.03 10.85
N LYS A 258 20.08 -2.44 10.30
CA LYS A 258 20.19 -0.98 10.11
C LYS A 258 19.10 -0.39 9.21
N ALA A 259 18.61 -1.16 8.24
CA ALA A 259 17.52 -0.75 7.36
C ALA A 259 16.17 -0.78 8.08
N TYR A 260 15.92 -1.73 8.99
CA TYR A 260 14.77 -1.68 9.90
C TYR A 260 14.85 -0.49 10.86
N GLU A 261 15.98 -0.34 11.59
CA GLU A 261 16.15 0.73 12.59
C GLU A 261 15.88 2.12 11.97
N TRP A 262 16.39 2.39 10.77
CA TRP A 262 16.16 3.64 10.05
C TRP A 262 14.68 3.91 9.69
N VAL A 263 13.90 2.86 9.43
CA VAL A 263 12.44 2.95 9.21
C VAL A 263 11.73 3.19 10.55
N GLU A 264 12.10 2.41 11.56
CA GLU A 264 11.49 2.39 12.90
C GLU A 264 11.59 3.76 13.57
N GLU A 265 12.76 4.40 13.50
CA GLU A 265 13.01 5.79 13.95
C GLU A 265 12.06 6.86 13.36
N SER A 266 11.34 6.54 12.29
CA SER A 266 10.59 7.53 11.49
C SER A 266 9.08 7.36 11.54
N VAL A 267 8.59 6.11 11.54
CA VAL A 267 7.17 5.81 11.32
C VAL A 267 6.60 4.72 12.24
N VAL A 268 7.34 4.28 13.27
CA VAL A 268 6.92 3.18 14.15
C VAL A 268 6.87 3.64 15.60
N PHE A 269 5.74 3.37 16.23
CA PHE A 269 5.43 3.75 17.60
C PHE A 269 5.11 2.50 18.41
N GLY A 270 5.65 2.42 19.63
CA GLY A 270 5.24 1.42 20.62
C GLY A 270 4.07 1.93 21.46
N THR A 271 3.39 1.01 22.14
CA THR A 271 2.44 1.35 23.21
C THR A 271 2.87 0.72 24.53
N ASP A 272 2.88 1.52 25.59
CA ASP A 272 3.02 1.07 26.98
C ASP A 272 1.66 0.74 27.62
N LYS A 273 0.55 0.95 26.88
CA LYS A 273 -0.83 0.84 27.36
C LYS A 273 -1.69 0.12 26.34
N LEU A 274 -1.84 -1.19 26.56
CA LEU A 274 -2.89 -1.97 25.92
C LEU A 274 -4.26 -1.54 26.45
N THR A 275 -5.28 -1.63 25.59
CA THR A 275 -6.68 -1.60 26.02
C THR A 275 -7.03 -2.83 26.86
N THR A 276 -8.16 -2.81 27.56
CA THR A 276 -8.67 -3.99 28.29
C THR A 276 -8.88 -5.18 27.36
N TRP A 277 -9.31 -4.93 26.11
CA TRP A 277 -9.50 -5.96 25.10
C TRP A 277 -8.16 -6.56 24.66
N GLU A 278 -7.19 -5.76 24.21
CA GLU A 278 -5.88 -6.26 23.78
C GLU A 278 -5.12 -6.98 24.91
N SER A 279 -5.28 -6.51 26.17
CA SER A 279 -4.74 -7.19 27.35
C SER A 279 -5.35 -8.57 27.51
N SER A 280 -6.69 -8.68 27.40
CA SER A 280 -7.41 -9.95 27.49
C SER A 280 -7.07 -10.89 26.33
N VAL A 281 -6.83 -10.36 25.12
CA VAL A 281 -6.34 -11.12 23.96
C VAL A 281 -4.94 -11.69 24.23
N ARG A 282 -4.00 -10.86 24.71
CA ARG A 282 -2.65 -11.33 25.10
C ARG A 282 -2.74 -12.44 26.14
N ASP A 283 -3.54 -12.25 27.17
CA ASP A 283 -3.63 -13.21 28.28
C ASP A 283 -4.33 -14.51 27.83
N ALA A 284 -5.37 -14.42 26.99
CA ALA A 284 -6.01 -15.57 26.36
C ALA A 284 -5.09 -16.35 25.41
N LEU A 285 -4.18 -15.68 24.69
CA LEU A 285 -3.15 -16.33 23.86
C LEU A 285 -2.20 -17.16 24.73
N LEU A 286 -1.78 -16.63 25.89
CA LEU A 286 -0.94 -17.35 26.85
C LEU A 286 -1.69 -18.54 27.48
N GLU A 287 -2.94 -18.33 27.90
CA GLU A 287 -3.83 -19.37 28.45
C GLU A 287 -4.15 -20.49 27.43
N SER A 288 -4.05 -20.22 26.12
CA SER A 288 -4.26 -21.19 25.03
C SER A 288 -2.97 -21.79 24.44
N ASN A 289 -1.87 -21.76 25.21
CA ASN A 289 -0.56 -22.31 24.88
C ASN A 289 0.24 -21.60 23.76
N ILE A 290 -0.14 -20.37 23.38
CA ILE A 290 0.67 -19.53 22.49
C ILE A 290 1.64 -18.72 23.35
N GLY A 291 2.58 -19.44 23.97
CA GLY A 291 3.66 -18.90 24.82
C GLY A 291 5.07 -19.08 24.22
N PRO A 292 6.09 -18.41 24.77
CA PRO A 292 6.07 -17.57 25.99
C PRO A 292 5.42 -16.19 25.78
N ASP A 293 5.31 -15.40 26.85
CA ASP A 293 5.16 -13.95 26.73
C ASP A 293 6.52 -13.34 26.37
N ASN A 294 6.58 -12.63 25.26
CA ASN A 294 7.78 -11.94 24.79
C ASN A 294 7.77 -10.44 25.14
N GLY A 295 6.73 -9.94 25.82
CA GLY A 295 6.55 -8.52 26.10
C GLY A 295 6.44 -7.67 24.83
N PHE A 296 6.98 -6.44 24.87
CA PHE A 296 7.09 -5.61 23.68
C PHE A 296 8.26 -6.05 22.80
N THR A 297 7.98 -6.44 21.55
CA THR A 297 9.02 -6.67 20.54
C THR A 297 8.50 -6.43 19.13
N LEU A 298 9.33 -5.85 18.26
CA LEU A 298 9.04 -5.73 16.83
C LEU A 298 9.35 -7.02 16.06
N ASP A 299 10.14 -7.94 16.62
CA ASP A 299 10.57 -9.16 15.93
C ASP A 299 9.42 -10.18 15.81
N HIS A 300 9.40 -10.97 14.73
CA HIS A 300 8.45 -12.08 14.57
C HIS A 300 8.99 -13.32 15.29
N VAL A 301 8.53 -13.53 16.53
CA VAL A 301 8.97 -14.60 17.43
C VAL A 301 7.78 -15.41 17.93
N VAL A 302 7.98 -16.71 18.13
CA VAL A 302 6.94 -17.63 18.66
C VAL A 302 6.52 -17.20 20.07
N GLY A 303 5.21 -17.29 20.34
CA GLY A 303 4.57 -16.90 21.60
C GLY A 303 3.66 -15.68 21.45
N ALA A 304 3.20 -15.14 22.57
CA ALA A 304 2.47 -13.88 22.62
C ALA A 304 3.47 -12.71 22.67
N LYS A 305 3.10 -11.58 22.06
CA LYS A 305 3.87 -10.34 22.05
C LYS A 305 2.95 -9.13 21.93
N VAL A 306 3.44 -7.99 22.42
CA VAL A 306 2.97 -6.66 22.03
C VAL A 306 3.91 -6.17 20.93
N THR A 307 3.36 -5.59 19.86
CA THR A 307 4.14 -5.10 18.71
C THR A 307 3.91 -3.61 18.48
N GLY A 308 4.75 -2.97 17.67
CA GLY A 308 4.58 -1.57 17.29
C GLY A 308 3.49 -1.36 16.23
N ALA A 309 3.05 -0.12 16.08
CA ALA A 309 2.13 0.31 15.02
C ALA A 309 2.72 1.49 14.24
N THR A 310 2.20 1.72 13.04
CA THR A 310 2.43 2.95 12.25
C THR A 310 1.30 3.97 12.47
N PHE A 311 0.75 4.00 13.68
CA PHE A 311 -0.10 5.06 14.20
C PHE A 311 0.59 5.62 15.46
N ASP A 312 0.60 6.93 15.62
CA ASP A 312 1.13 7.55 16.84
C ASP A 312 0.08 7.63 17.96
N GLN A 313 0.49 8.14 19.12
CA GLN A 313 -0.36 8.26 20.32
C GLN A 313 -1.56 9.22 20.15
N THR A 314 -1.64 9.97 19.04
CA THR A 314 -2.77 10.83 18.69
C THR A 314 -3.75 10.18 17.70
N GLY A 315 -3.45 8.95 17.23
CA GLY A 315 -4.21 8.27 16.18
C GLY A 315 -3.87 8.76 14.77
N ARG A 316 -2.84 9.62 14.59
CA ARG A 316 -2.34 9.97 13.26
C ARG A 316 -1.58 8.78 12.68
N ARG A 317 -1.89 8.44 11.42
CA ARG A 317 -1.12 7.47 10.63
C ARG A 317 0.22 8.06 10.21
N HIS A 318 1.25 7.25 10.36
CA HIS A 318 2.55 7.41 9.71
C HIS A 318 2.73 6.32 8.64
N GLY A 319 3.52 6.58 7.61
CA GLY A 319 3.66 5.65 6.50
C GLY A 319 4.89 5.88 5.62
N SER A 320 5.10 5.02 4.63
CA SER A 320 6.34 5.04 3.84
C SER A 320 6.62 6.35 3.11
N VAL A 321 5.60 7.18 2.88
CA VAL A 321 5.71 8.55 2.35
C VAL A 321 6.62 9.44 3.22
N GLU A 322 6.56 9.34 4.56
CA GLU A 322 7.39 10.16 5.45
C GLU A 322 8.86 9.74 5.43
N LEU A 323 9.19 8.56 4.90
CA LEU A 323 10.59 8.16 4.64
C LEU A 323 11.23 9.00 3.52
N LEU A 324 10.43 9.70 2.69
CA LEU A 324 10.91 10.71 1.75
C LEU A 324 11.47 11.96 2.45
N ASN A 325 11.09 12.23 3.72
CA ASN A 325 11.71 13.32 4.51
C ASN A 325 13.21 13.09 4.76
N LYS A 326 13.70 11.86 4.57
CA LYS A 326 15.12 11.48 4.69
C LYS A 326 15.86 11.46 3.32
N ALA A 327 15.23 11.93 2.25
CA ALA A 327 15.85 12.09 0.92
C ALA A 327 16.73 13.36 0.83
N ASN A 328 17.61 13.42 -0.17
CA ASN A 328 18.25 14.67 -0.56
C ASN A 328 17.29 15.45 -1.50
N PRO A 329 16.81 16.65 -1.11
CA PRO A 329 15.84 17.40 -1.90
C PRO A 329 16.38 17.98 -3.21
N GLU A 330 17.70 18.11 -3.37
CA GLU A 330 18.32 18.54 -4.63
C GLU A 330 18.30 17.43 -5.69
N ASN A 331 18.21 16.17 -5.24
CA ASN A 331 18.41 14.98 -6.07
C ASN A 331 17.13 14.17 -6.33
N LEU A 332 16.05 14.38 -5.57
CA LEU A 332 14.80 13.63 -5.70
C LEU A 332 13.65 14.54 -6.17
N ARG A 333 13.06 14.21 -7.33
CA ARG A 333 11.79 14.77 -7.80
C ARG A 333 10.69 13.71 -7.72
N VAL A 334 9.51 14.08 -7.25
CA VAL A 334 8.36 13.19 -7.09
C VAL A 334 7.18 13.71 -7.91
N ILE A 335 6.56 12.86 -8.74
CA ILE A 335 5.36 13.19 -9.49
C ILE A 335 4.22 12.28 -9.04
N VAL A 336 3.16 12.88 -8.52
CA VAL A 336 1.88 12.22 -8.20
C VAL A 336 0.90 12.32 -9.38
N ASN A 337 -0.15 11.49 -9.38
CA ASN A 337 -1.11 11.37 -10.48
C ASN A 337 -0.45 11.05 -11.85
N ALA A 338 0.72 10.39 -11.81
CA ALA A 338 1.56 10.01 -12.95
C ALA A 338 1.39 8.52 -13.28
N THR A 339 0.58 8.23 -14.30
CA THR A 339 0.32 6.85 -14.72
C THR A 339 1.36 6.38 -15.75
N VAL A 340 2.30 5.53 -15.31
CA VAL A 340 3.29 4.88 -16.19
C VAL A 340 2.61 3.77 -16.99
N GLN A 341 2.54 3.91 -18.32
CA GLN A 341 1.83 2.95 -19.18
C GLN A 341 2.70 1.83 -19.74
N ARG A 342 3.97 2.14 -20.02
CA ARG A 342 4.92 1.22 -20.65
C ARG A 342 6.35 1.61 -20.30
N LEU A 343 7.21 0.61 -20.22
CA LEU A 343 8.66 0.77 -20.32
C LEU A 343 9.07 0.46 -21.77
N ASN A 344 9.81 1.36 -22.38
CA ASN A 344 10.39 1.17 -23.71
C ASN A 344 11.87 0.88 -23.57
N PHE A 345 12.36 -0.02 -24.41
CA PHE A 345 13.72 -0.54 -24.33
C PHE A 345 14.45 -0.27 -25.63
N SER A 346 15.73 0.06 -25.53
CA SER A 346 16.63 -0.03 -26.69
C SER A 346 16.70 -1.49 -27.15
N SER A 347 16.95 -1.69 -28.44
CA SER A 347 16.79 -2.97 -29.15
C SER A 347 17.23 -4.22 -28.35
N SER A 348 16.29 -5.16 -28.19
CA SER A 348 16.47 -6.55 -27.71
C SER A 348 16.82 -6.85 -26.23
N GLU A 349 16.88 -5.87 -25.32
CA GLU A 349 17.14 -6.14 -23.87
C GLU A 349 16.22 -5.32 -22.94
N SER A 350 15.37 -5.96 -22.11
CA SER A 350 14.06 -5.31 -21.83
C SER A 350 13.09 -5.87 -20.74
N SER A 351 12.63 -5.08 -19.73
CA SER A 351 11.55 -5.35 -18.70
C SER A 351 11.20 -4.23 -17.65
N GLY A 352 10.13 -4.40 -16.80
CA GLY A 352 9.92 -3.88 -15.40
C GLY A 352 8.44 -3.75 -14.93
N ALA A 353 7.94 -3.93 -13.68
CA ALA A 353 8.40 -4.10 -12.26
C ALA A 353 7.30 -4.87 -11.41
N LEU A 354 6.78 -4.49 -10.21
CA LEU A 354 5.35 -4.75 -9.81
C LEU A 354 4.68 -3.49 -9.14
N GLY A 355 3.40 -3.10 -9.27
CA GLY A 355 2.16 -3.58 -9.95
C GLY A 355 2.23 -3.65 -11.48
N SER A 356 2.99 -4.62 -11.96
CA SER A 356 3.83 -4.46 -13.13
C SER A 356 4.56 -5.76 -13.57
N PRO A 357 4.08 -6.96 -13.16
CA PRO A 357 3.58 -7.90 -14.16
C PRO A 357 2.58 -7.28 -15.11
N GLN A 358 1.69 -6.42 -14.62
CA GLN A 358 0.81 -5.67 -15.50
C GLN A 358 1.61 -4.82 -16.54
N LEU A 359 2.44 -3.88 -16.09
CA LEU A 359 3.41 -3.13 -16.91
C LEU A 359 4.44 -4.01 -17.65
N LEU A 360 5.01 -5.08 -17.07
CA LEU A 360 5.91 -6.01 -17.79
C LEU A 360 5.20 -6.59 -19.00
N LEU A 361 4.04 -7.18 -18.76
CA LEU A 361 3.21 -7.80 -19.80
C LEU A 361 2.82 -6.75 -20.84
N LEU A 362 2.33 -5.57 -20.41
CA LEU A 362 2.03 -4.44 -21.29
C LEU A 362 3.26 -3.89 -22.04
N SER A 363 4.45 -4.03 -21.47
CA SER A 363 5.73 -3.65 -22.09
C SER A 363 6.28 -4.73 -23.01
N GLY A 364 5.63 -5.89 -23.09
CA GLY A 364 5.98 -6.99 -23.99
C GLY A 364 6.81 -8.10 -23.35
N VAL A 365 6.87 -8.16 -22.01
CA VAL A 365 7.70 -9.12 -21.29
C VAL A 365 6.87 -10.02 -20.38
N GLY A 366 7.02 -11.32 -20.61
CA GLY A 366 6.22 -12.34 -19.95
C GLY A 366 6.04 -13.56 -20.85
N PRO A 367 5.06 -14.43 -20.57
CA PRO A 367 4.86 -15.64 -21.35
C PRO A 367 4.48 -15.31 -22.80
N ARG A 368 5.30 -15.73 -23.78
CA ARG A 368 5.02 -15.52 -25.21
C ARG A 368 3.58 -15.87 -25.63
N PRO A 369 2.97 -17.00 -25.21
CA PRO A 369 1.60 -17.32 -25.60
C PRO A 369 0.59 -16.23 -25.17
N ASN A 370 0.71 -15.74 -23.94
CA ASN A 370 -0.18 -14.73 -23.36
C ASN A 370 -0.02 -13.37 -24.06
N LEU A 371 1.21 -12.98 -24.37
CA LEU A 371 1.48 -11.71 -25.05
C LEU A 371 1.03 -11.74 -26.52
N THR A 372 1.27 -12.87 -27.20
CA THR A 372 0.87 -13.06 -28.59
C THR A 372 -0.65 -13.07 -28.73
N SER A 373 -1.39 -13.72 -27.82
CA SER A 373 -2.87 -13.74 -27.86
C SER A 373 -3.50 -12.35 -27.65
N LEU A 374 -2.78 -11.42 -27.02
CA LEU A 374 -3.20 -10.03 -26.79
C LEU A 374 -2.64 -9.04 -27.82
N ASN A 375 -1.94 -9.51 -28.87
CA ASN A 375 -1.23 -8.70 -29.86
C ASN A 375 -0.22 -7.70 -29.26
N ILE A 376 0.35 -8.02 -28.09
CA ILE A 376 1.40 -7.22 -27.48
C ILE A 376 2.74 -7.65 -28.10
N PRO A 377 3.54 -6.72 -28.66
CA PRO A 377 4.86 -7.06 -29.21
C PRO A 377 5.71 -7.78 -28.17
N LEU A 378 6.17 -9.00 -28.49
CA LEU A 378 7.08 -9.74 -27.63
C LEU A 378 8.44 -9.05 -27.62
N VAL A 379 8.92 -8.82 -26.41
CA VAL A 379 10.11 -8.03 -26.11
C VAL A 379 11.10 -8.90 -25.31
N LEU A 380 10.62 -9.70 -24.35
CA LEU A 380 11.34 -10.87 -23.82
C LEU A 380 10.35 -11.97 -23.41
N ASP A 381 10.68 -13.23 -23.72
CA ASP A 381 9.90 -14.39 -23.32
C ASP A 381 10.30 -14.84 -21.91
N GLN A 382 9.46 -14.51 -20.93
CA GLN A 382 9.70 -14.81 -19.51
C GLN A 382 8.45 -15.49 -18.91
N PRO A 383 8.41 -16.83 -18.89
CA PRO A 383 7.19 -17.60 -18.59
C PRO A 383 6.70 -17.49 -17.14
N PHE A 384 7.51 -16.96 -16.21
CA PHE A 384 7.14 -16.86 -14.79
C PHE A 384 6.56 -15.50 -14.37
N ILE A 385 6.52 -14.50 -15.26
CA ILE A 385 5.87 -13.22 -14.95
C ILE A 385 4.37 -13.42 -14.76
N GLY A 386 3.85 -12.91 -13.64
CA GLY A 386 2.48 -13.12 -13.21
C GLY A 386 2.18 -14.54 -12.72
N GLN A 387 3.17 -15.43 -12.62
CA GLN A 387 3.01 -16.75 -12.00
C GLN A 387 3.43 -16.71 -10.52
N PHE A 388 3.02 -17.73 -9.76
CA PHE A 388 3.28 -17.80 -8.32
C PHE A 388 2.72 -16.58 -7.58
N MET A 389 1.45 -16.25 -7.83
CA MET A 389 0.70 -15.29 -7.01
C MET A 389 0.21 -15.98 -5.74
N TYR A 390 0.53 -15.43 -4.58
CA TYR A 390 0.12 -15.95 -3.28
C TYR A 390 -0.74 -14.92 -2.55
N ASP A 391 -1.75 -15.35 -1.82
CA ASP A 391 -2.34 -14.58 -0.73
C ASP A 391 -2.50 -15.47 0.52
N PRO A 392 -1.94 -15.10 1.67
CA PRO A 392 -2.18 -15.78 2.94
C PRO A 392 -3.67 -15.82 3.29
N PRO A 393 -4.31 -17.01 3.35
CA PRO A 393 -5.72 -17.08 3.69
C PRO A 393 -5.94 -16.55 5.11
N ARG A 394 -6.88 -15.60 5.22
CA ARG A 394 -7.43 -15.12 6.48
C ARG A 394 -8.66 -15.95 6.80
N SER A 395 -8.76 -16.38 8.05
CA SER A 395 -10.04 -16.68 8.68
C SER A 395 -10.23 -15.77 9.89
N ALA A 396 -11.47 -15.46 10.23
CA ALA A 396 -11.78 -14.54 11.31
C ALA A 396 -13.06 -14.93 12.04
N ILE A 397 -13.12 -14.55 13.31
CA ILE A 397 -14.25 -14.79 14.19
C ILE A 397 -14.69 -13.45 14.76
N ASN A 398 -15.96 -13.10 14.54
CA ASN A 398 -16.51 -11.81 14.92
C ASN A 398 -17.41 -12.00 16.14
N LEU A 399 -16.93 -11.52 17.29
CA LEU A 399 -17.53 -11.72 18.61
C LEU A 399 -18.29 -10.44 18.99
N VAL A 400 -19.59 -10.54 19.23
CA VAL A 400 -20.34 -9.42 19.83
C VAL A 400 -19.95 -9.33 21.31
N THR A 401 -19.70 -8.13 21.82
CA THR A 401 -19.37 -7.90 23.23
C THR A 401 -20.57 -7.30 24.00
N PRO A 402 -20.77 -7.65 25.29
CA PRO A 402 -21.90 -7.17 26.09
C PRO A 402 -21.76 -5.71 26.54
N PHE A 403 -20.59 -5.09 26.34
CA PHE A 403 -20.29 -3.69 26.58
C PHE A 403 -19.41 -3.14 25.45
N PRO A 404 -19.36 -1.80 25.26
CA PRO A 404 -18.47 -1.19 24.28
C PRO A 404 -17.00 -1.49 24.58
N ILE A 405 -16.27 -1.95 23.58
CA ILE A 405 -14.80 -1.98 23.61
C ILE A 405 -14.27 -0.58 23.23
N SER A 406 -13.09 -0.22 23.72
CA SER A 406 -12.44 1.07 23.44
C SER A 406 -11.18 0.85 22.61
N GLY A 407 -10.95 1.69 21.61
CA GLY A 407 -9.77 1.63 20.74
C GLY A 407 -10.01 0.84 19.44
N ILE A 408 -9.09 1.06 18.49
CA ILE A 408 -9.02 0.40 17.18
C ILE A 408 -7.64 -0.28 17.00
N GLY A 409 -6.76 -0.13 18.01
CA GLY A 409 -5.45 -0.75 18.08
C GLY A 409 -5.48 -2.27 17.98
N SER A 410 -4.38 -2.82 17.49
CA SER A 410 -4.19 -4.25 17.25
C SER A 410 -2.76 -4.65 17.62
N HIS A 411 -2.35 -4.33 18.84
CA HIS A 411 -0.96 -4.50 19.28
C HIS A 411 -0.65 -5.92 19.80
N ALA A 412 -1.67 -6.68 20.22
CA ALA A 412 -1.53 -8.04 20.73
C ALA A 412 -1.45 -9.05 19.57
N VAL A 413 -0.34 -9.79 19.51
CA VAL A 413 -0.11 -10.80 18.45
C VAL A 413 0.40 -12.10 19.08
N GLY A 414 -0.22 -13.21 18.72
CA GLY A 414 0.24 -14.57 19.03
C GLY A 414 0.81 -15.25 17.80
N ILE A 415 2.00 -15.84 17.91
CA ILE A 415 2.66 -16.57 16.82
C ILE A 415 2.85 -18.02 17.24
N SER A 416 2.21 -18.94 16.52
CA SER A 416 2.28 -20.38 16.80
C SER A 416 3.51 -21.03 16.18
N ARG A 417 3.99 -22.11 16.84
CA ARG A 417 5.00 -23.02 16.30
C ARG A 417 4.55 -23.70 15.00
N ASP A 418 3.24 -23.82 14.79
CA ASP A 418 2.63 -24.47 13.61
C ASP A 418 2.57 -23.55 12.37
N GLY A 419 3.19 -22.36 12.42
CA GLY A 419 3.29 -21.46 11.28
C GLY A 419 1.99 -20.72 10.96
N PHE A 420 1.37 -20.13 11.98
CA PHE A 420 0.28 -19.18 11.84
C PHE A 420 0.40 -18.08 12.89
N SER A 421 -0.18 -16.91 12.61
CA SER A 421 -0.27 -15.80 13.55
C SER A 421 -1.73 -15.44 13.81
N ILE A 422 -2.07 -15.25 15.08
CA ILE A 422 -3.35 -14.70 15.54
C ILE A 422 -3.09 -13.26 15.97
N ASN A 423 -3.94 -12.34 15.54
CA ASN A 423 -3.97 -10.97 16.02
C ASN A 423 -5.43 -10.57 16.19
N ASP A 424 -5.74 -9.69 17.13
CA ASP A 424 -7.05 -9.04 17.08
C ASP A 424 -7.06 -7.95 16.00
N VAL A 425 -8.27 -7.62 15.56
CA VAL A 425 -8.60 -6.34 14.94
C VAL A 425 -9.79 -5.82 15.74
N SER A 426 -9.48 -5.07 16.79
CA SER A 426 -10.50 -4.40 17.60
C SER A 426 -11.07 -3.20 16.84
N GLY A 427 -12.38 -2.99 16.94
CA GLY A 427 -13.08 -2.01 16.11
C GLY A 427 -14.37 -1.55 16.78
N ALA A 428 -14.28 -0.49 17.57
CA ALA A 428 -15.40 0.05 18.34
C ALA A 428 -16.42 0.84 17.50
N THR A 429 -17.03 0.21 16.49
CA THR A 429 -18.12 0.82 15.71
C THR A 429 -19.35 -0.09 15.64
N PRO A 430 -20.53 0.37 16.11
CA PRO A 430 -21.78 -0.27 15.75
C PRO A 430 -21.96 -0.19 14.23
N PHE A 431 -22.21 -1.33 13.58
CA PHE A 431 -22.39 -1.36 12.13
C PHE A 431 -23.77 -0.78 11.78
N TYR A 432 -23.84 0.52 11.49
CA TYR A 432 -25.10 1.25 11.24
C TYR A 432 -25.71 1.05 9.82
N SER A 433 -25.03 0.33 8.94
CA SER A 433 -25.52 -0.06 7.60
C SER A 433 -24.84 -1.37 7.17
N PRO A 434 -25.35 -2.09 6.14
CA PRO A 434 -25.10 -3.53 6.00
C PRO A 434 -23.61 -3.87 5.98
N VAL A 435 -23.29 -4.87 6.78
CA VAL A 435 -21.92 -5.31 7.05
C VAL A 435 -21.23 -5.73 5.74
N SER A 436 -20.14 -5.05 5.38
CA SER A 436 -19.50 -5.18 4.06
C SER A 436 -18.90 -6.57 3.81
N GLU A 437 -19.13 -7.10 2.60
CA GLU A 437 -18.54 -8.35 2.11
C GLU A 437 -16.99 -8.35 2.16
N LEU A 438 -16.38 -7.16 2.16
CA LEU A 438 -14.94 -6.94 2.26
C LEU A 438 -14.38 -7.47 3.59
N PHE A 439 -15.14 -7.38 4.69
CA PHE A 439 -14.73 -7.84 6.02
C PHE A 439 -15.42 -9.13 6.46
N PHE A 440 -16.66 -9.41 6.00
CA PHE A 440 -17.51 -10.52 6.46
C PHE A 440 -18.04 -11.35 5.28
N PRO A 441 -18.29 -12.66 5.44
CA PRO A 441 -18.86 -13.51 4.39
C PRO A 441 -20.29 -13.14 4.00
N ASP A 442 -21.15 -12.86 4.98
CA ASP A 442 -22.59 -12.72 4.80
C ASP A 442 -23.07 -11.34 5.29
N PRO A 443 -23.93 -10.62 4.53
CA PRO A 443 -24.49 -9.34 4.97
C PRO A 443 -25.36 -9.54 6.20
N SER A 444 -24.92 -8.99 7.32
CA SER A 444 -25.64 -9.06 8.61
C SER A 444 -26.48 -7.78 8.82
N PRO A 445 -27.63 -7.87 9.51
CA PRO A 445 -28.41 -6.68 9.88
C PRO A 445 -27.57 -5.76 10.78
N PRO A 446 -27.85 -4.44 10.79
CA PRO A 446 -27.10 -3.49 11.61
C PRO A 446 -27.24 -3.82 13.11
N ILE A 447 -26.11 -3.88 13.81
CA ILE A 447 -26.04 -4.25 15.23
C ILE A 447 -25.59 -3.02 16.03
N ASN A 448 -26.39 -2.61 17.02
CA ASN A 448 -26.07 -1.49 17.91
C ASN A 448 -25.19 -1.91 19.12
N LEU A 449 -24.29 -2.87 18.90
CA LEU A 449 -23.36 -3.42 19.90
C LEU A 449 -21.95 -3.45 19.28
N SER A 450 -20.93 -3.42 20.14
CA SER A 450 -19.54 -3.58 19.70
C SER A 450 -19.27 -5.01 19.23
N VAL A 451 -18.38 -5.12 18.24
CA VAL A 451 -17.91 -6.38 17.68
C VAL A 451 -16.39 -6.37 17.75
N ALA A 452 -15.82 -7.40 18.37
CA ALA A 452 -14.38 -7.65 18.34
C ALA A 452 -14.09 -8.73 17.29
N THR A 453 -13.15 -8.49 16.39
CA THR A 453 -12.75 -9.49 15.38
C THR A 453 -11.42 -10.11 15.79
N VAL A 454 -11.41 -11.42 16.03
CA VAL A 454 -10.17 -12.19 16.13
C VAL A 454 -9.79 -12.64 14.73
N VAL A 455 -8.58 -12.31 14.29
CA VAL A 455 -8.05 -12.62 12.96
C VAL A 455 -6.95 -13.66 13.08
N ALA A 456 -6.99 -14.68 12.23
CA ALA A 456 -5.96 -15.69 12.15
C ALA A 456 -5.44 -15.83 10.71
N LYS A 457 -4.11 -15.86 10.59
CA LYS A 457 -3.34 -15.87 9.33
C LYS A 457 -2.48 -17.13 9.26
N LEU A 458 -2.64 -17.92 8.21
CA LEU A 458 -1.58 -18.90 7.87
C LEU A 458 -0.35 -18.15 7.35
N THR A 459 0.83 -18.41 7.92
CA THR A 459 2.09 -18.04 7.26
C THR A 459 2.48 -19.16 6.30
N ARG A 460 3.35 -18.89 5.32
CA ARG A 460 3.88 -19.92 4.40
C ARG A 460 2.79 -20.72 3.67
N THR A 461 1.88 -20.03 2.97
CA THR A 461 0.88 -20.65 2.09
C THR A 461 1.54 -21.45 0.97
N LEU A 462 1.01 -22.62 0.65
CA LEU A 462 1.51 -23.46 -0.47
C LEU A 462 0.68 -23.29 -1.75
N SER A 463 -0.62 -23.01 -1.60
CA SER A 463 -1.54 -22.62 -2.67
C SER A 463 -1.03 -21.36 -3.37
N SER A 464 -1.03 -21.40 -4.70
CA SER A 464 -0.65 -20.26 -5.53
C SER A 464 -1.44 -20.26 -6.83
N GLY A 465 -1.57 -19.08 -7.44
CA GLY A 465 -2.18 -18.91 -8.76
C GLY A 465 -1.40 -17.94 -9.63
N SER A 466 -2.13 -17.13 -10.39
CA SER A 466 -1.58 -16.31 -11.46
C SER A 466 -2.30 -14.96 -11.62
N LEU A 467 -1.62 -14.02 -12.25
CA LEU A 467 -2.08 -12.71 -12.65
C LEU A 467 -2.01 -12.58 -14.17
N GLN A 468 -3.07 -12.10 -14.80
CA GLN A 468 -3.21 -11.93 -16.25
C GLN A 468 -3.76 -10.54 -16.59
N LEU A 469 -3.44 -10.03 -17.78
CA LEU A 469 -3.97 -8.75 -18.24
C LEU A 469 -5.47 -8.85 -18.55
N ALA A 470 -6.29 -8.04 -17.87
CA ALA A 470 -7.68 -7.81 -18.27
C ALA A 470 -7.80 -6.78 -19.43
N SER A 471 -6.75 -6.00 -19.68
CA SER A 471 -6.64 -5.08 -20.82
C SER A 471 -5.23 -5.13 -21.40
N ALA A 472 -5.13 -5.25 -22.72
CA ALA A 472 -3.86 -5.25 -23.45
C ALA A 472 -3.25 -3.84 -23.64
N THR A 473 -3.96 -2.78 -23.25
CA THR A 473 -3.57 -1.38 -23.52
C THR A 473 -3.80 -0.42 -22.35
N ASN A 474 -4.77 -0.67 -21.46
CA ASN A 474 -5.13 0.25 -20.38
C ASN A 474 -4.62 -0.24 -19.02
N ILE A 475 -3.50 0.33 -18.55
CA ILE A 475 -2.88 0.07 -17.25
C ILE A 475 -3.79 0.41 -16.05
N SER A 476 -4.78 1.31 -16.20
CA SER A 476 -5.67 1.71 -15.11
C SER A 476 -6.72 0.64 -14.76
N VAL A 477 -7.02 -0.26 -15.69
CA VAL A 477 -7.88 -1.43 -15.46
C VAL A 477 -7.13 -2.42 -14.57
N ASN A 478 -7.75 -2.96 -13.52
CA ASN A 478 -7.10 -4.00 -12.70
C ASN A 478 -6.81 -5.25 -13.54
N PRO A 479 -5.66 -5.92 -13.35
CA PRO A 479 -5.42 -7.23 -13.95
C PRO A 479 -6.32 -8.29 -13.30
N SER A 480 -6.63 -9.37 -14.02
CA SER A 480 -7.28 -10.53 -13.43
C SER A 480 -6.27 -11.26 -12.54
N VAL A 481 -6.68 -11.71 -11.35
CA VAL A 481 -5.81 -12.42 -10.41
C VAL A 481 -6.56 -13.55 -9.72
N ARG A 482 -5.92 -14.71 -9.66
CA ARG A 482 -6.37 -15.91 -8.96
C ARG A 482 -5.28 -16.35 -7.98
N PHE A 483 -5.65 -16.69 -6.76
CA PHE A 483 -4.75 -17.19 -5.72
C PHE A 483 -4.92 -18.69 -5.47
N ASN A 484 -6.02 -19.31 -5.92
CA ASN A 484 -6.34 -20.72 -5.73
C ASN A 484 -6.37 -21.13 -4.25
N TYR A 485 -7.04 -20.36 -3.40
CA TYR A 485 -7.08 -20.62 -1.95
C TYR A 485 -7.51 -22.06 -1.63
N PHE A 486 -6.75 -22.73 -0.75
CA PHE A 486 -6.99 -24.12 -0.36
C PHE A 486 -6.98 -25.13 -1.54
N SER A 487 -6.26 -24.82 -2.61
CA SER A 487 -5.97 -25.78 -3.70
C SER A 487 -4.93 -26.81 -3.27
N ASN A 488 -3.97 -26.42 -2.41
CA ASN A 488 -3.18 -27.36 -1.66
C ASN A 488 -3.97 -27.79 -0.39
N PRO A 489 -4.26 -29.09 -0.19
CA PRO A 489 -5.01 -29.56 0.97
C PRO A 489 -4.29 -29.33 2.32
N GLU A 490 -2.95 -29.19 2.31
CA GLU A 490 -2.18 -28.89 3.52
C GLU A 490 -2.54 -27.50 4.08
N ASP A 491 -2.78 -26.49 3.23
CA ASP A 491 -3.22 -25.17 3.71
C ASP A 491 -4.60 -25.26 4.39
N LEU A 492 -5.49 -26.12 3.90
CA LEU A 492 -6.81 -26.30 4.48
C LEU A 492 -6.72 -27.00 5.85
N SER A 493 -5.92 -28.06 5.93
CA SER A 493 -5.66 -28.79 7.19
C SER A 493 -4.99 -27.88 8.23
N ARG A 494 -4.02 -27.05 7.81
CA ARG A 494 -3.39 -26.04 8.66
C ARG A 494 -4.37 -24.96 9.10
N CYS A 495 -5.31 -24.55 8.26
CA CYS A 495 -6.39 -23.64 8.65
C CYS A 495 -7.31 -24.28 9.71
N SER A 496 -7.70 -25.54 9.53
CA SER A 496 -8.49 -26.31 10.51
C SER A 496 -7.79 -26.34 11.88
N ASN A 497 -6.48 -26.60 11.92
CA ASN A 497 -5.69 -26.53 13.15
C ASN A 497 -5.64 -25.09 13.73
N MET A 498 -5.37 -24.08 12.90
CA MET A 498 -5.35 -22.67 13.30
C MET A 498 -6.66 -22.23 13.96
N ILE A 499 -7.82 -22.61 13.41
CA ILE A 499 -9.13 -22.30 14.00
C ILE A 499 -9.33 -22.99 15.35
N ARG A 500 -8.83 -24.22 15.53
CA ARG A 500 -8.87 -24.90 16.84
C ARG A 500 -8.10 -24.12 17.92
N TYR A 501 -6.97 -23.48 17.58
CA TYR A 501 -6.28 -22.60 18.52
C TYR A 501 -7.09 -21.33 18.84
N VAL A 502 -7.73 -20.71 17.85
CA VAL A 502 -8.62 -19.55 18.09
C VAL A 502 -9.80 -19.94 18.99
N ALA A 503 -10.38 -21.13 18.77
CA ALA A 503 -11.46 -21.68 19.57
C ALA A 503 -11.07 -21.92 21.03
N ASN A 504 -9.89 -22.52 21.25
CA ASN A 504 -9.28 -22.66 22.56
C ASN A 504 -9.08 -21.28 23.21
N MET A 505 -8.55 -20.30 22.46
CA MET A 505 -8.29 -18.93 22.93
C MET A 505 -9.56 -18.22 23.43
N ILE A 506 -10.67 -18.27 22.67
CA ILE A 506 -11.95 -17.66 23.10
C ILE A 506 -12.61 -18.41 24.27
N SER A 507 -12.19 -19.64 24.55
CA SER A 507 -12.71 -20.46 25.65
C SER A 507 -12.00 -20.21 27.00
N THR A 508 -10.91 -19.44 27.02
CA THR A 508 -10.08 -19.20 28.21
C THR A 508 -10.73 -18.29 29.27
N PRO A 509 -10.25 -18.30 30.53
CA PRO A 509 -10.73 -17.42 31.59
C PRO A 509 -10.68 -15.92 31.24
N SER A 510 -9.63 -15.45 30.55
CA SER A 510 -9.48 -14.05 30.16
C SER A 510 -10.58 -13.56 29.20
N MET A 511 -11.26 -14.48 28.51
CA MET A 511 -12.36 -14.17 27.59
C MET A 511 -13.75 -14.20 28.27
N GLU A 512 -13.84 -14.63 29.53
CA GLU A 512 -15.11 -14.92 30.20
C GLU A 512 -15.90 -13.67 30.66
N ALA A 513 -15.29 -12.49 30.56
CA ALA A 513 -15.96 -11.20 30.73
C ALA A 513 -16.78 -10.80 29.48
N TYR A 514 -16.45 -11.33 28.31
CA TYR A 514 -17.02 -10.92 27.02
C TYR A 514 -18.15 -11.84 26.51
N LYS A 515 -18.45 -12.93 27.23
CA LYS A 515 -19.55 -13.85 26.91
C LYS A 515 -20.88 -13.37 27.49
N PHE A 516 -21.96 -13.62 26.78
CA PHE A 516 -23.33 -13.40 27.25
C PHE A 516 -23.77 -14.57 28.13
N GLN A 517 -24.58 -14.28 29.15
CA GLN A 517 -25.16 -15.29 30.02
C GLN A 517 -26.52 -15.74 29.48
N GLY A 518 -26.65 -17.05 29.23
CA GLY A 518 -27.87 -17.72 28.83
C GLY A 518 -28.82 -18.03 29.99
N LEU A 519 -29.99 -18.59 29.66
CA LEU A 519 -31.12 -18.72 30.59
C LEU A 519 -30.89 -19.76 31.70
N LYS A 520 -29.97 -20.70 31.54
CA LYS A 520 -29.60 -21.70 32.57
C LYS A 520 -28.26 -21.36 33.25
N GLY A 521 -27.71 -20.16 33.00
CA GLY A 521 -26.43 -19.70 33.54
C GLY A 521 -25.20 -20.11 32.72
N GLU A 522 -25.38 -20.80 31.60
CA GLU A 522 -24.36 -21.03 30.59
C GLU A 522 -23.82 -19.70 30.05
N LYS A 523 -22.53 -19.64 29.68
CA LYS A 523 -21.94 -18.46 29.05
C LYS A 523 -21.41 -18.80 27.67
N SER A 524 -21.77 -17.99 26.68
CA SER A 524 -21.34 -18.14 25.29
C SER A 524 -21.14 -16.79 24.61
N PHE A 525 -20.29 -16.75 23.59
CA PHE A 525 -20.26 -15.61 22.68
C PHE A 525 -21.52 -15.57 21.80
N LEU A 526 -21.92 -14.37 21.41
CA LEU A 526 -22.76 -14.15 20.25
C LEU A 526 -21.86 -13.79 19.06
N PHE A 527 -22.19 -14.25 17.87
CA PHE A 527 -21.34 -14.13 16.68
C PHE A 527 -21.99 -13.27 15.59
N VAL A 528 -21.15 -12.62 14.77
CA VAL A 528 -21.58 -11.95 13.53
C VAL A 528 -21.08 -12.75 12.32
N GLY A 529 -22.01 -13.21 11.48
CA GLY A 529 -21.75 -14.14 10.38
C GLY A 529 -21.63 -15.60 10.85
N THR A 530 -20.77 -16.38 10.19
CA THR A 530 -20.56 -17.81 10.51
C THR A 530 -19.96 -17.98 11.92
N SER A 531 -20.64 -18.71 12.81
CA SER A 531 -20.13 -19.08 14.14
C SER A 531 -19.19 -20.29 14.09
N LEU A 532 -18.42 -20.50 15.15
CA LEU A 532 -17.81 -21.81 15.41
C LEU A 532 -18.89 -22.87 15.63
N ALA A 533 -18.52 -24.13 15.41
CA ALA A 533 -19.39 -25.28 15.63
C ALA A 533 -19.25 -25.82 17.06
N GLU A 534 -20.31 -26.43 17.60
CA GLU A 534 -20.31 -26.98 18.97
C GLU A 534 -19.31 -28.14 19.18
N ASN A 535 -18.82 -28.77 18.10
CA ASN A 535 -17.83 -29.85 18.16
C ASN A 535 -16.58 -29.53 17.31
N GLU A 536 -15.64 -28.84 17.93
CA GLU A 536 -14.37 -28.39 17.34
C GLU A 536 -13.30 -29.50 17.27
N SER A 537 -13.64 -30.71 17.74
CA SER A 537 -12.78 -31.90 17.58
C SER A 537 -12.86 -32.48 16.16
N ASP A 538 -13.96 -32.29 15.44
CA ASP A 538 -14.10 -32.71 14.03
C ASP A 538 -13.36 -31.75 13.10
N SER A 539 -12.31 -32.25 12.45
CA SER A 539 -11.55 -31.49 11.45
C SER A 539 -12.39 -31.10 10.24
N GLY A 540 -13.34 -31.95 9.80
CA GLY A 540 -14.16 -31.69 8.61
C GLY A 540 -15.05 -30.46 8.76
N THR A 541 -15.68 -30.31 9.93
CA THR A 541 -16.47 -29.13 10.27
C THR A 541 -15.62 -27.85 10.29
N LEU A 542 -14.39 -27.91 10.83
CA LEU A 542 -13.47 -26.77 10.83
C LEU A 542 -12.95 -26.41 9.42
N GLU A 543 -12.76 -27.38 8.53
CA GLU A 543 -12.41 -27.11 7.12
C GLU A 543 -13.55 -26.39 6.37
N VAL A 544 -14.80 -26.77 6.64
CA VAL A 544 -15.98 -26.04 6.11
C VAL A 544 -16.02 -24.61 6.65
N PHE A 545 -15.72 -24.40 7.93
CA PHE A 545 -15.61 -23.06 8.52
C PHE A 545 -14.51 -22.23 7.84
N CYS A 546 -13.32 -22.79 7.62
CA CYS A 546 -12.22 -22.15 6.90
C CYS A 546 -12.62 -21.69 5.49
N ARG A 547 -13.35 -22.53 4.74
CA ARG A 547 -13.83 -22.18 3.40
C ARG A 547 -14.91 -21.08 3.42
N LYS A 548 -15.84 -21.11 4.38
CA LYS A 548 -16.90 -20.10 4.51
C LYS A 548 -16.38 -18.74 4.98
N THR A 549 -15.44 -18.72 5.92
CA THR A 549 -14.90 -17.49 6.52
C THR A 549 -13.69 -16.93 5.78
N LEU A 550 -13.26 -17.58 4.69
CA LEU A 550 -12.11 -17.17 3.89
C LEU A 550 -12.23 -15.71 3.45
N ARG A 551 -11.18 -14.95 3.76
CA ARG A 551 -10.95 -13.59 3.24
C ARG A 551 -9.47 -13.39 2.94
N THR A 552 -9.18 -12.29 2.25
CA THR A 552 -7.81 -11.77 2.14
C THR A 552 -7.36 -11.17 3.48
N LEU A 553 -6.05 -11.09 3.69
CA LEU A 553 -5.41 -10.28 4.73
C LEU A 553 -4.70 -9.05 4.13
N TYR A 554 -4.93 -8.77 2.84
CA TYR A 554 -4.22 -7.76 2.04
C TYR A 554 -2.70 -7.97 2.02
N HIS A 555 -2.26 -9.22 2.21
CA HIS A 555 -0.87 -9.64 2.32
C HIS A 555 -0.43 -10.47 1.10
N TYR A 556 -1.10 -10.27 -0.03
CA TYR A 556 -0.78 -10.90 -1.31
C TYR A 556 0.59 -10.47 -1.84
N HIS A 557 1.27 -11.41 -2.49
CA HIS A 557 2.67 -11.29 -2.92
C HIS A 557 2.97 -12.24 -4.09
N GLY A 558 4.19 -12.20 -4.61
CA GLY A 558 4.60 -12.99 -5.77
C GLY A 558 4.25 -12.36 -7.13
N GLY A 559 4.41 -13.13 -8.21
CA GLY A 559 4.29 -12.63 -9.60
C GLY A 559 5.62 -12.22 -10.26
N CYS A 560 6.66 -11.91 -9.48
CA CYS A 560 8.02 -11.60 -9.95
C CYS A 560 9.09 -12.26 -9.06
N THR A 561 8.87 -13.51 -8.66
CA THR A 561 9.64 -14.17 -7.60
C THR A 561 11.14 -14.32 -7.91
N VAL A 562 11.95 -14.23 -6.85
CA VAL A 562 13.40 -14.49 -6.89
C VAL A 562 13.69 -15.91 -7.42
N GLY A 563 14.71 -16.03 -8.25
CA GLY A 563 15.08 -17.29 -8.93
C GLY A 563 14.14 -17.68 -10.09
N LYS A 564 13.15 -16.84 -10.43
CA LYS A 564 12.21 -17.05 -11.55
C LYS A 564 12.21 -15.87 -12.51
N VAL A 565 11.94 -14.67 -11.99
CA VAL A 565 11.88 -13.42 -12.77
C VAL A 565 13.03 -12.48 -12.42
N VAL A 566 13.45 -12.46 -11.15
CA VAL A 566 14.60 -11.68 -10.67
C VAL A 566 15.65 -12.56 -10.02
N ASP A 567 16.90 -12.10 -10.00
CA ASP A 567 18.01 -12.76 -9.31
C ASP A 567 18.08 -12.41 -7.80
N GLY A 568 19.12 -12.88 -7.13
CA GLY A 568 19.36 -12.61 -5.70
C GLY A 568 19.71 -11.16 -5.34
N ASP A 569 19.96 -10.30 -6.32
CA ASP A 569 20.13 -8.85 -6.18
C ASP A 569 18.90 -8.06 -6.65
N LEU A 570 17.80 -8.78 -6.94
CA LEU A 570 16.55 -8.30 -7.51
C LEU A 570 16.67 -7.69 -8.93
N LYS A 571 17.77 -7.97 -9.64
CA LYS A 571 17.92 -7.62 -11.06
C LYS A 571 17.05 -8.57 -11.87
N ALA A 572 16.32 -8.05 -12.85
CA ALA A 572 15.45 -8.92 -13.64
C ALA A 572 16.25 -9.75 -14.65
N ILE A 573 15.94 -11.04 -14.73
CA ILE A 573 16.75 -12.03 -15.43
C ILE A 573 16.63 -11.84 -16.94
N GLY A 574 17.75 -11.50 -17.57
CA GLY A 574 17.85 -11.20 -19.01
C GLY A 574 17.70 -9.72 -19.36
N ILE A 575 17.70 -8.81 -18.38
CA ILE A 575 17.43 -7.38 -18.58
C ILE A 575 18.46 -6.51 -17.86
N LYS A 576 19.08 -5.58 -18.60
CA LYS A 576 19.99 -4.58 -18.02
C LYS A 576 19.23 -3.41 -17.40
N ALA A 577 19.89 -2.70 -16.48
CA ALA A 577 19.40 -1.56 -15.70
C ALA A 577 18.13 -1.79 -14.83
N LEU A 578 17.30 -2.80 -15.06
CA LEU A 578 16.08 -3.05 -14.28
C LEU A 578 16.34 -3.79 -12.96
N ARG A 579 15.66 -3.33 -11.90
CA ARG A 579 15.28 -4.16 -10.74
C ARG A 579 13.77 -4.13 -10.46
N ILE A 580 13.29 -5.11 -9.69
CA ILE A 580 11.92 -5.14 -9.16
C ILE A 580 12.05 -5.17 -7.63
N VAL A 581 11.50 -4.18 -6.91
CA VAL A 581 11.78 -3.99 -5.47
C VAL A 581 10.48 -3.72 -4.72
N ASP A 582 9.68 -4.78 -4.58
CA ASP A 582 8.41 -4.78 -3.87
C ASP A 582 8.02 -6.23 -3.50
N GLY A 583 6.81 -6.41 -2.94
CA GLY A 583 6.31 -7.70 -2.46
C GLY A 583 6.14 -8.78 -3.54
N SER A 584 6.14 -8.43 -4.82
CA SER A 584 6.09 -9.38 -5.92
C SER A 584 7.30 -10.29 -6.04
N THR A 585 8.43 -9.87 -5.45
CA THR A 585 9.67 -10.64 -5.42
C THR A 585 9.64 -11.76 -4.38
N PHE A 586 8.77 -11.66 -3.38
CA PHE A 586 8.73 -12.60 -2.27
C PHE A 586 8.12 -13.94 -2.70
N PRO A 587 8.82 -15.08 -2.51
CA PRO A 587 8.26 -16.42 -2.72
C PRO A 587 7.46 -16.92 -1.50
N THR A 588 7.44 -16.17 -0.40
CA THR A 588 6.69 -16.51 0.82
C THR A 588 6.42 -15.26 1.67
N SER A 589 5.36 -15.29 2.49
CA SER A 589 5.00 -14.15 3.35
C SER A 589 6.02 -14.00 4.48
N PRO A 590 6.51 -12.78 4.79
CA PRO A 590 7.59 -12.58 5.75
C PRO A 590 7.25 -12.78 7.23
N GLY A 591 6.05 -13.24 7.59
CA GLY A 591 5.62 -13.36 8.99
C GLY A 591 4.20 -12.80 9.17
N THR A 592 3.95 -12.08 10.27
CA THR A 592 2.62 -11.51 10.60
C THR A 592 2.16 -10.47 9.55
N ASN A 593 2.89 -9.37 9.41
CA ASN A 593 2.56 -8.25 8.52
C ASN A 593 3.78 -7.89 7.65
N PRO A 594 3.64 -7.69 6.33
CA PRO A 594 4.78 -7.50 5.43
C PRO A 594 5.30 -6.06 5.36
N GLN A 595 4.58 -5.06 5.89
CA GLN A 595 4.91 -3.66 5.62
C GLN A 595 6.30 -3.24 6.10
N ALA A 596 6.72 -3.70 7.29
CA ALA A 596 8.04 -3.44 7.84
C ALA A 596 9.14 -3.96 6.90
N THR A 597 8.99 -5.22 6.45
CA THR A 597 9.91 -5.89 5.54
C THR A 597 9.94 -5.23 4.16
N LEU A 598 8.83 -4.68 3.67
CA LEU A 598 8.78 -3.93 2.41
C LEU A 598 9.48 -2.57 2.50
N MET A 599 9.27 -1.82 3.59
CA MET A 599 9.98 -0.57 3.82
C MET A 599 11.49 -0.80 3.97
N MET A 600 11.87 -1.83 4.75
CA MET A 600 13.25 -2.29 4.90
C MET A 600 13.86 -2.71 3.56
N LEU A 601 13.13 -3.48 2.73
CA LEU A 601 13.60 -3.96 1.43
C LEU A 601 13.99 -2.80 0.51
N GLY A 602 13.14 -1.77 0.41
CA GLY A 602 13.41 -0.59 -0.42
C GLY A 602 14.72 0.09 -0.04
N ARG A 603 14.94 0.31 1.25
CA ARG A 603 16.20 0.87 1.77
C ARG A 603 17.38 -0.08 1.56
N TYR A 604 17.26 -1.35 1.92
CA TYR A 604 18.33 -2.34 1.83
C TYR A 604 18.84 -2.49 0.38
N ILE A 605 17.93 -2.58 -0.58
CA ILE A 605 18.30 -2.66 -2.00
C ILE A 605 18.86 -1.33 -2.52
N GLY A 606 18.35 -0.19 -2.04
CA GLY A 606 18.95 1.12 -2.32
C GLY A 606 20.42 1.20 -1.86
N LEU A 607 20.73 0.71 -0.65
CA LEU A 607 22.10 0.62 -0.13
C LEU A 607 22.97 -0.30 -1.02
N LYS A 608 22.49 -1.51 -1.36
CA LYS A 608 23.20 -2.41 -2.27
C LYS A 608 23.47 -1.80 -3.64
N ILE A 609 22.53 -1.05 -4.22
CA ILE A 609 22.72 -0.36 -5.50
C ILE A 609 23.84 0.70 -5.39
N MET A 610 23.91 1.44 -4.29
CA MET A 610 24.98 2.42 -4.07
C MET A 610 26.35 1.75 -3.88
N GLU A 611 26.41 0.62 -3.18
CA GLU A 611 27.63 -0.20 -3.06
C GLU A 611 28.08 -0.73 -4.43
N GLU A 612 27.16 -1.32 -5.21
CA GLU A 612 27.43 -1.84 -6.57
C GLU A 612 27.85 -0.76 -7.58
N ARG A 613 27.48 0.51 -7.37
CA ARG A 613 27.91 1.65 -8.20
C ARG A 613 29.20 2.32 -7.72
N SER A 614 29.65 1.99 -6.51
CA SER A 614 30.87 2.54 -5.89
C SER A 614 32.08 1.61 -6.03
N ALA A 615 31.83 0.32 -6.30
CA ALA A 615 32.82 -0.70 -6.65
C ALA A 615 33.21 -0.64 -8.14
#